data_AF-A0A6B3FVE8-F1
#
_entry.id   AF-A0A6B3FVE8-F1
#
_cell.length_a   1.000
_cell.length_b   1.000
_cell.length_c   1.000
_cell.angle_alpha   90.00
_cell.angle_beta   90.00
_cell.angle_gamma   90.00
#
_symmetry.space_group_name_H-M   'P 1'
#
loop_
_entity.id
_entity.type
_entity.pdbx_description
1 polymer ?
#
loop_
_entity_poly.entity_id
_entity_poly.type
_entity_poly.pdbx_seq_one_letter_code
_entity_poly.pdbx_strand_id
1 'polypeptide(L)'
;EGRAPDTVTDAYFLAERLDTLSTRNSAAYKGIYALLIKQGAVDWHYTDAPLSPGRLDEYSVDVRQVFPKAWFRRGNSQGLPTGSIVNKTPLSHRATMDMLGAPSSYLPTLVASSDKRPEWFDDVVATHLIDPETLRESDYKRFYTDRSRQLLDLVQSAMGKPTMLRDVSEGDAR
;
A
#
# COMPACT_ATOMS: atom_id res chain seq x y z
N GLU A 1 23.51 18.55 -21.18
CA GLU A 1 22.39 18.13 -20.30
C GLU A 1 21.93 19.34 -19.50
N GLY A 2 20.61 19.55 -19.37
CA GLY A 2 20.05 20.68 -18.64
C GLY A 2 19.79 20.32 -17.18
N ARG A 3 19.99 21.29 -16.26
CA ARG A 3 19.64 21.15 -14.85
C ARG A 3 18.16 20.77 -14.73
N ALA A 4 17.84 19.81 -13.87
CA ALA A 4 16.45 19.46 -13.56
C ALA A 4 15.69 20.70 -13.05
N PRO A 5 14.39 20.85 -13.37
CA PRO A 5 13.59 21.96 -12.86
C PRO A 5 13.64 22.06 -11.34
N ASP A 6 13.53 23.28 -10.80
CA ASP A 6 13.63 23.49 -9.35
C ASP A 6 12.56 22.71 -8.57
N THR A 7 11.37 22.51 -9.16
CA THR A 7 10.31 21.67 -8.59
C THR A 7 10.72 20.21 -8.38
N VAL A 8 11.71 19.71 -9.12
CA VAL A 8 12.28 18.37 -8.95
C VAL A 8 13.45 18.42 -7.95
N THR A 9 14.31 19.45 -8.01
CA THR A 9 15.46 19.58 -7.09
C THR A 9 15.05 19.89 -5.67
N ASP A 10 13.93 20.57 -5.47
CA ASP A 10 13.47 21.04 -4.17
C ASP A 10 12.40 20.12 -3.57
N ALA A 11 11.90 19.15 -4.34
CA ALA A 11 10.97 18.16 -3.84
C ALA A 11 11.60 17.30 -2.73
N TYR A 12 10.86 17.18 -1.63
CA TYR A 12 11.13 16.30 -0.49
C TYR A 12 9.85 15.54 -0.09
N PHE A 13 10.03 14.42 0.60
CA PHE A 13 8.92 13.63 1.14
C PHE A 13 9.13 13.44 2.64
N LEU A 14 8.15 13.88 3.45
CA LEU A 14 8.13 13.70 4.89
C LEU A 14 7.51 12.33 5.24
N ALA A 15 8.17 11.52 6.06
CA ALA A 15 7.72 10.16 6.35
C ALA A 15 6.29 10.09 6.91
N GLU A 16 5.95 11.00 7.83
CA GLU A 16 4.61 11.18 8.45
C GLU A 16 3.49 11.40 7.42
N ARG A 17 3.82 11.77 6.18
CA ARG A 17 2.83 11.89 5.12
C ARG A 17 2.18 10.55 4.81
N LEU A 18 2.87 9.43 4.95
CA LEU A 18 2.27 8.11 4.76
C LEU A 18 1.04 7.92 5.66
N ASP A 19 1.08 8.40 6.90
CA ASP A 19 -0.01 8.27 7.88
C ASP A 19 -1.25 9.09 7.53
N THR A 20 -1.04 10.22 6.85
CA THR A 20 -2.10 11.20 6.57
C THR A 20 -2.63 11.15 5.14
N LEU A 21 -1.94 10.43 4.23
CA LEU A 21 -2.34 10.25 2.83
C LEU A 21 -3.57 9.33 2.69
N SER A 22 -4.74 9.90 2.94
CA SER A 22 -6.01 9.15 2.93
C SER A 22 -6.85 9.32 1.66
N THR A 23 -6.63 10.38 0.88
CA THR A 23 -7.47 10.70 -0.29
C THR A 23 -6.75 10.49 -1.62
N ARG A 24 -7.47 9.97 -2.61
CA ARG A 24 -6.93 9.66 -3.94
C ARG A 24 -6.58 10.86 -4.81
N ASN A 25 -6.97 12.06 -4.39
CA ASN A 25 -6.74 13.30 -5.13
C ASN A 25 -5.34 13.88 -4.90
N SER A 26 -4.64 13.44 -3.86
CA SER A 26 -3.27 13.86 -3.55
C SER A 26 -2.27 13.43 -4.63
N ALA A 27 -1.37 14.33 -5.03
CA ALA A 27 -0.29 14.02 -5.97
C ALA A 27 0.65 12.94 -5.42
N ALA A 28 1.05 13.05 -4.15
CA ALA A 28 1.88 12.05 -3.48
C ALA A 28 1.20 10.66 -3.42
N TYR A 29 -0.12 10.64 -3.23
CA TYR A 29 -0.89 9.40 -3.26
C TYR A 29 -0.85 8.74 -4.64
N LYS A 30 -1.11 9.53 -5.70
CA LYS A 30 -1.04 9.04 -7.08
C LYS A 30 0.38 8.58 -7.46
N GLY A 31 1.40 9.26 -6.91
CA GLY A 31 2.80 8.88 -7.05
C GLY A 31 3.07 7.48 -6.48
N ILE A 32 2.70 7.24 -5.21
CA ILE A 32 2.86 5.92 -4.58
C ILE A 32 2.09 4.84 -5.35
N TYR A 33 0.85 5.13 -5.75
CA TYR A 33 0.04 4.22 -6.57
C TYR A 33 0.75 3.85 -7.89
N ALA A 34 1.27 4.84 -8.61
CA ALA A 34 1.99 4.62 -9.84
C ALA A 34 3.30 3.86 -9.62
N LEU A 35 4.00 4.10 -8.51
CA LEU A 35 5.23 3.38 -8.16
C LEU A 35 4.96 1.91 -7.87
N LEU A 36 3.88 1.58 -7.15
CA LEU A 36 3.45 0.20 -6.90
C LEU A 36 3.15 -0.55 -8.21
N ILE A 37 2.47 0.11 -9.16
CA ILE A 37 2.24 -0.49 -10.49
C ILE A 37 3.56 -0.65 -11.26
N LYS A 38 4.41 0.38 -11.25
CA LYS A 38 5.71 0.38 -11.95
C LYS A 38 6.65 -0.73 -11.48
N GLN A 39 6.67 -1.05 -10.18
CA GLN A 39 7.49 -2.15 -9.66
C GLN A 39 6.92 -3.55 -9.94
N GLY A 40 5.71 -3.63 -10.51
CA GLY A 40 5.10 -4.90 -10.92
C GLY A 40 4.06 -5.47 -9.96
N ALA A 41 3.28 -4.65 -9.26
CA ALA A 41 2.14 -5.12 -8.48
C ALA A 41 1.19 -6.00 -9.33
N VAL A 42 0.80 -7.16 -8.80
CA VAL A 42 -0.06 -8.15 -9.46
C VAL A 42 -1.43 -8.18 -8.79
N ASP A 43 -2.52 -8.17 -9.55
CA ASP A 43 -3.86 -8.23 -8.95
C ASP A 43 -4.09 -9.53 -8.15
N TRP A 44 -4.84 -9.43 -7.04
CA TRP A 44 -5.09 -10.58 -6.15
C TRP A 44 -6.12 -11.57 -6.69
N HIS A 45 -6.86 -11.20 -7.73
CA HIS A 45 -7.73 -12.12 -8.46
C HIS A 45 -7.13 -12.47 -9.84
N TYR A 46 -6.76 -11.46 -10.62
CA TYR A 46 -6.11 -11.63 -11.93
C TYR A 46 -4.59 -11.76 -11.78
N THR A 47 -4.15 -12.96 -11.39
CA THR A 47 -2.76 -13.26 -10.97
C THR A 47 -1.81 -13.68 -12.11
N ASP A 48 -2.23 -13.52 -13.36
CA ASP A 48 -1.52 -14.03 -14.54
C ASP A 48 -0.30 -13.18 -14.93
N ALA A 49 -0.35 -11.87 -14.65
CA ALA A 49 0.73 -10.93 -14.91
C ALA A 49 0.54 -9.61 -14.11
N PRO A 50 1.59 -8.77 -14.02
CA PRO A 50 1.51 -7.48 -13.37
C PRO A 50 0.43 -6.55 -13.94
N LEU A 51 -0.02 -5.62 -13.12
CA LEU A 51 -0.88 -4.53 -13.55
C LEU A 51 -0.17 -3.66 -14.59
N SER A 52 -0.90 -3.30 -15.63
CA SER A 52 -0.47 -2.41 -16.71
C SER A 52 -1.58 -1.39 -16.98
N PRO A 53 -1.29 -0.26 -17.64
CA PRO A 53 -2.32 0.76 -17.90
C PRO A 53 -3.61 0.21 -18.53
N GLY A 54 -3.52 -0.70 -19.50
CA GLY A 54 -4.71 -1.33 -20.09
C GLY A 54 -5.50 -2.20 -19.11
N ARG A 55 -4.80 -2.93 -18.24
CA ARG A 55 -5.43 -3.77 -17.21
C ARG A 55 -6.09 -2.97 -16.10
N LEU A 56 -5.62 -1.75 -15.82
CA LEU A 56 -6.25 -0.88 -14.81
C LEU A 56 -7.71 -0.61 -15.16
N ASP A 57 -7.97 -0.27 -16.42
CA ASP A 57 -9.32 -0.01 -16.92
C ASP A 57 -10.11 -1.32 -17.06
N GLU A 58 -9.52 -2.34 -17.67
CA GLU A 58 -10.16 -3.65 -17.89
C GLU A 58 -10.66 -4.29 -16.59
N TYR A 59 -9.85 -4.29 -15.54
CA TYR A 59 -10.18 -4.92 -14.26
C TYR A 59 -10.86 -3.97 -13.26
N SER A 60 -11.15 -2.74 -13.69
CA SER A 60 -11.72 -1.69 -12.83
C SER A 60 -10.92 -1.52 -11.53
N VAL A 61 -9.60 -1.42 -11.69
CA VAL A 61 -8.65 -1.28 -10.57
C VAL A 61 -8.87 0.06 -9.88
N ASP A 62 -8.98 0.01 -8.57
CA ASP A 62 -9.01 1.20 -7.71
C ASP A 62 -8.11 0.93 -6.51
N VAL A 63 -7.95 1.93 -5.66
CA VAL A 63 -7.21 1.77 -4.42
C VAL A 63 -8.12 1.25 -3.32
N ARG A 64 -7.82 0.05 -2.87
CA ARG A 64 -8.62 -0.70 -1.90
C ARG A 64 -7.88 -0.82 -0.58
N GLN A 65 -8.63 -0.91 0.52
CA GLN A 65 -8.00 -1.14 1.81
C GLN A 65 -7.64 -2.60 1.99
N VAL A 66 -6.41 -2.86 2.43
CA VAL A 66 -5.93 -4.22 2.70
C VAL A 66 -6.64 -4.78 3.93
N PHE A 67 -6.64 -4.05 5.03
CA PHE A 67 -7.49 -4.31 6.19
C PHE A 67 -8.81 -3.54 6.02
N PRO A 68 -9.95 -4.20 5.78
CA PRO A 68 -11.22 -3.53 5.47
C PRO A 68 -11.75 -2.70 6.64
N LYS A 69 -12.46 -1.59 6.36
CA LYS A 69 -13.06 -0.72 7.40
C LYS A 69 -13.91 -1.49 8.43
N ALA A 70 -14.65 -2.50 7.97
CA ALA A 70 -15.52 -3.30 8.82
C ALA A 70 -14.72 -4.08 9.89
N TRP A 71 -13.49 -4.50 9.57
CA TRP A 71 -12.61 -5.20 10.50
C TRP A 71 -12.24 -4.32 11.70
N PHE A 72 -12.08 -3.00 11.47
CA PHE A 72 -11.74 -2.04 12.52
C PHE A 72 -12.83 -1.74 13.54
N ARG A 73 -14.08 -2.16 13.29
CA ARG A 73 -15.20 -1.93 14.24
C ARG A 73 -14.99 -2.63 15.59
N ARG A 74 -14.03 -3.56 15.68
CA ARG A 74 -13.67 -4.29 16.90
C ARG A 74 -12.56 -3.63 17.72
N GLY A 75 -12.10 -2.43 17.36
CA GLY A 75 -11.07 -1.69 18.13
C GLY A 75 -9.64 -2.22 17.97
N ASN A 76 -9.38 -3.00 16.91
CA ASN A 76 -8.09 -3.64 16.61
C ASN A 76 -7.09 -2.75 15.85
N SER A 77 -7.35 -1.45 15.72
CA SER A 77 -6.39 -0.53 15.06
C SER A 77 -5.15 -0.22 15.89
N GLN A 78 -5.20 -0.44 17.21
CA GLN A 78 -4.09 -0.14 18.12
C GLN A 78 -3.60 1.32 18.01
N GLY A 79 -4.51 2.26 17.75
CA GLY A 79 -4.19 3.69 17.58
C GLY A 79 -3.58 4.05 16.22
N LEU A 80 -3.32 3.09 15.34
CA LEU A 80 -2.74 3.33 14.02
C LEU A 80 -3.77 3.86 13.02
N PRO A 81 -3.37 4.70 12.04
CA PRO A 81 -4.25 5.21 11.00
C PRO A 81 -4.85 4.08 10.17
N THR A 82 -6.18 4.00 10.05
CA THR A 82 -6.84 2.90 9.32
C THR A 82 -7.05 3.23 7.83
N GLY A 83 -7.13 4.52 7.50
CA GLY A 83 -7.45 5.03 6.16
C GLY A 83 -6.26 5.57 5.37
N SER A 84 -5.04 5.40 5.86
CA SER A 84 -3.82 5.91 5.23
C SER A 84 -3.44 5.13 3.96
N ILE A 85 -2.44 5.61 3.21
CA ILE A 85 -1.94 4.93 2.01
C ILE A 85 -1.26 3.60 2.36
N VAL A 86 -0.73 3.49 3.58
CA VAL A 86 -0.09 2.25 4.09
C VAL A 86 -1.10 1.10 4.08
N ASN A 87 -2.34 1.33 4.52
CA ASN A 87 -3.39 0.32 4.49
C ASN A 87 -4.14 0.27 3.14
N LYS A 88 -3.51 0.65 2.03
CA LYS A 88 -4.16 0.76 0.72
C LYS A 88 -3.28 0.20 -0.39
N THR A 89 -3.90 -0.35 -1.44
CA THR A 89 -3.17 -0.97 -2.56
C THR A 89 -4.04 -1.02 -3.83
N PRO A 90 -3.46 -0.93 -5.06
CA PRO A 90 -4.20 -1.13 -6.31
C PRO A 90 -4.77 -2.55 -6.38
N LEU A 91 -6.10 -2.69 -6.45
CA LEU A 91 -6.76 -3.98 -6.67
C LEU A 91 -8.01 -3.82 -7.54
N SER A 92 -8.30 -4.84 -8.32
CA SER A 92 -9.49 -5.00 -9.13
C SER A 92 -10.75 -4.94 -8.27
N HIS A 93 -11.86 -4.53 -8.90
CA HIS A 93 -13.16 -4.63 -8.26
C HIS A 93 -13.47 -6.08 -7.84
N ARG A 94 -13.04 -7.05 -8.65
CA ARG A 94 -13.28 -8.47 -8.40
C ARG A 94 -12.56 -8.97 -7.14
N ALA A 95 -11.26 -8.70 -6.97
CA ALA A 95 -10.53 -9.04 -5.76
C ALA A 95 -11.19 -8.44 -4.50
N THR A 96 -11.70 -7.21 -4.62
CA THR A 96 -12.36 -6.51 -3.51
C THR A 96 -13.61 -7.22 -2.99
N MET A 97 -14.34 -7.92 -3.86
CA MET A 97 -15.57 -8.64 -3.47
C MET A 97 -15.26 -9.80 -2.49
N ASP A 98 -14.08 -10.39 -2.59
CA ASP A 98 -13.65 -11.49 -1.74
C ASP A 98 -13.02 -11.00 -0.43
N MET A 99 -12.59 -9.73 -0.34
CA MET A 99 -11.89 -9.13 0.82
C MET A 99 -12.83 -8.73 1.97
N LEU A 100 -13.55 -9.71 2.54
CA LEU A 100 -14.50 -9.52 3.64
C LEU A 100 -13.91 -9.97 4.98
N GLY A 101 -14.06 -9.12 6.01
CA GLY A 101 -13.58 -9.45 7.37
C GLY A 101 -12.09 -9.20 7.56
N ALA A 102 -11.43 -10.05 8.36
CA ALA A 102 -10.00 -9.96 8.61
C ALA A 102 -9.20 -10.51 7.42
N PRO A 103 -7.97 -10.04 7.15
CA PRO A 103 -7.11 -10.65 6.14
C PRO A 103 -6.91 -12.15 6.32
N SER A 104 -6.74 -12.64 7.55
CA SER A 104 -6.64 -14.07 7.83
C SER A 104 -7.87 -14.87 7.42
N SER A 105 -9.03 -14.22 7.34
CA SER A 105 -10.30 -14.84 6.95
C SER A 105 -10.51 -14.83 5.43
N TYR A 106 -10.15 -13.75 4.74
CA TYR A 106 -10.39 -13.65 3.29
C TYR A 106 -9.25 -14.18 2.42
N LEU A 107 -8.01 -14.24 2.93
CA LEU A 107 -6.86 -14.76 2.17
C LEU A 107 -7.11 -16.16 1.61
N PRO A 108 -7.62 -17.14 2.38
CA PRO A 108 -7.93 -18.47 1.85
C PRO A 108 -8.95 -18.44 0.69
N THR A 109 -9.92 -17.53 0.72
CA THR A 109 -10.90 -17.35 -0.35
C THR A 109 -10.24 -16.84 -1.63
N LEU A 110 -9.35 -15.86 -1.51
CA LEU A 110 -8.59 -15.34 -2.66
C LEU A 110 -7.66 -16.40 -3.26
N VAL A 111 -6.98 -17.19 -2.41
CA VAL A 111 -6.16 -18.31 -2.87
C VAL A 111 -7.02 -19.33 -3.63
N ALA A 112 -8.16 -19.72 -3.07
CA ALA A 112 -9.07 -20.68 -3.70
C ALA A 112 -9.75 -20.16 -4.98
N SER A 113 -9.93 -18.84 -5.10
CA SER A 113 -10.47 -18.21 -6.32
C SER A 113 -9.40 -17.91 -7.37
N SER A 114 -8.12 -18.11 -7.02
CA SER A 114 -6.99 -18.03 -7.94
C SER A 114 -6.58 -19.42 -8.43
N ASP A 115 -5.97 -19.49 -9.62
CA ASP A 115 -5.34 -20.73 -10.11
C ASP A 115 -3.95 -20.98 -9.47
N LYS A 116 -3.65 -20.36 -8.32
CA LYS A 116 -2.33 -20.39 -7.67
C LYS A 116 -2.34 -21.28 -6.43
N ARG A 117 -1.20 -21.90 -6.15
CA ARG A 117 -0.95 -22.52 -4.84
C ARG A 117 -0.75 -21.44 -3.76
N PRO A 118 -1.03 -21.74 -2.48
CA PRO A 118 -0.88 -20.76 -1.39
C PRO A 118 0.49 -20.07 -1.36
N GLU A 119 1.57 -20.80 -1.61
CA GLU A 119 2.94 -20.26 -1.58
C GLU A 119 3.17 -19.26 -2.72
N TRP A 120 2.53 -19.48 -3.86
CA TRP A 120 2.59 -18.55 -4.99
C TRP A 120 1.74 -17.30 -4.75
N PHE A 121 0.72 -17.40 -3.91
CA PHE A 121 -0.10 -16.24 -3.54
C PHE A 121 0.66 -15.30 -2.59
N ASP A 122 1.56 -15.83 -1.77
CA ASP A 122 2.46 -15.00 -0.95
C ASP A 122 3.34 -14.10 -1.84
N ASP A 123 3.85 -14.65 -2.96
CA ASP A 123 4.60 -13.86 -3.95
C ASP A 123 3.73 -12.76 -4.59
N VAL A 124 2.46 -13.05 -4.88
CA VAL A 124 1.48 -12.05 -5.38
C VAL A 124 1.29 -10.93 -4.37
N VAL A 125 1.06 -11.26 -3.09
CA VAL A 125 0.91 -10.26 -2.01
C VAL A 125 2.18 -9.42 -1.86
N ALA A 126 3.36 -10.05 -1.92
CA ALA A 126 4.65 -9.38 -1.78
C ALA A 126 4.91 -8.34 -2.88
N THR A 127 4.33 -8.49 -4.08
CA THR A 127 4.43 -7.48 -5.16
C THR A 127 3.86 -6.11 -4.78
N HIS A 128 3.05 -6.03 -3.72
CA HIS A 128 2.49 -4.79 -3.19
C HIS A 128 3.27 -4.20 -2.01
N LEU A 129 4.47 -4.71 -1.72
CA LEU A 129 5.26 -4.35 -0.53
C LEU A 129 4.49 -4.68 0.76
N ILE A 130 3.97 -5.90 0.83
CA ILE A 130 3.24 -6.41 1.99
C ILE A 130 3.90 -7.73 2.39
N ASP A 131 4.29 -7.85 3.67
CA ASP A 131 4.66 -9.13 4.26
C ASP A 131 3.40 -10.02 4.39
N PRO A 132 3.29 -11.14 3.65
CA PRO A 132 2.11 -12.00 3.66
C PRO A 132 1.80 -12.59 5.04
N GLU A 133 2.82 -12.80 5.89
CA GLU A 133 2.65 -13.34 7.23
C GLU A 133 1.78 -12.40 8.09
N THR A 134 1.99 -11.09 7.96
CA THR A 134 1.19 -10.08 8.67
C THR A 134 -0.29 -10.12 8.32
N LEU A 135 -0.64 -10.53 7.09
CA LEU A 135 -2.03 -10.72 6.67
C LEU A 135 -2.60 -12.04 7.19
N ARG A 136 -1.83 -13.13 7.14
CA ARG A 136 -2.23 -14.45 7.67
C ARG A 136 -2.53 -14.41 9.16
N GLU A 137 -1.79 -13.59 9.92
CA GLU A 137 -2.02 -13.36 11.35
C GLU A 137 -3.04 -12.24 11.64
N SER A 138 -3.39 -11.45 10.62
CA SER A 138 -4.12 -10.18 10.78
C SER A 138 -3.46 -9.23 11.79
N ASP A 139 -2.14 -9.23 11.85
CA ASP A 139 -1.36 -8.32 12.69
C ASP A 139 -1.24 -6.96 12.00
N TYR A 140 -2.19 -6.06 12.32
CA TYR A 140 -2.20 -4.73 11.74
C TYR A 140 -0.99 -3.89 12.12
N LYS A 141 -0.44 -4.07 13.33
CA LYS A 141 0.70 -3.28 13.79
C LYS A 141 1.94 -3.65 13.01
N ARG A 142 2.23 -4.96 12.91
CA ARG A 142 3.37 -5.47 12.15
C ARG A 142 3.25 -5.13 10.67
N PHE A 143 2.06 -5.32 10.08
CA PHE A 143 1.74 -4.89 8.71
C PHE A 143 2.06 -3.40 8.50
N TYR A 144 1.55 -2.54 9.38
CA TYR A 144 1.65 -1.09 9.20
C TYR A 144 3.10 -0.62 9.31
N THR A 145 3.84 -1.11 10.32
CA THR A 145 5.23 -0.73 10.55
C THR A 145 6.12 -1.17 9.39
N ASP A 146 6.04 -2.43 8.99
CA ASP A 146 6.89 -2.94 7.91
C ASP A 146 6.54 -2.31 6.56
N ARG A 147 5.25 -2.23 6.22
CA ARG A 147 4.81 -1.63 4.96
C ARG A 147 5.12 -0.14 4.88
N SER A 148 5.03 0.61 5.98
CA SER A 148 5.45 2.01 5.99
C SER A 148 6.92 2.15 5.61
N ARG A 149 7.80 1.32 6.19
CA ARG A 149 9.23 1.29 5.84
C ARG A 149 9.43 0.99 4.35
N GLN A 150 8.82 -0.08 3.84
CA GLN A 150 8.95 -0.45 2.42
C GLN A 150 8.44 0.64 1.46
N LEU A 151 7.33 1.31 1.78
CA LEU A 151 6.81 2.42 0.99
C LEU A 151 7.73 3.65 1.03
N LEU A 152 8.38 3.93 2.16
CA LEU A 152 9.40 4.99 2.23
C LEU A 152 10.59 4.65 1.35
N ASP A 153 11.09 3.41 1.41
CA ASP A 153 12.21 2.94 0.59
C ASP A 153 11.88 3.06 -0.92
N LEU A 154 10.64 2.75 -1.30
CA LEU A 154 10.13 2.92 -2.67
C LEU A 154 10.13 4.39 -3.11
N VAL A 155 9.65 5.30 -2.25
CA VAL A 155 9.65 6.74 -2.53
C VAL A 155 11.07 7.29 -2.61
N GLN A 156 11.96 6.92 -1.69
CA GLN A 156 13.37 7.33 -1.69
C GLN A 156 14.06 6.92 -2.99
N SER A 157 13.89 5.65 -3.38
CA SER A 157 14.46 5.12 -4.63
C SER A 157 13.94 5.87 -5.86
N ALA A 158 12.65 6.23 -5.87
CA ALA A 158 12.06 6.99 -6.97
C ALA A 158 12.54 8.45 -7.03
N MET A 159 12.76 9.09 -5.88
CA MET A 159 13.20 10.48 -5.80
C MET A 159 14.72 10.65 -5.94
N GLY A 160 15.50 9.60 -5.71
CA GLY A 160 16.96 9.68 -5.63
C GLY A 160 17.44 10.52 -4.44
N LYS A 161 16.60 10.67 -3.40
CA LYS A 161 16.83 11.51 -2.23
C LYS A 161 16.31 10.83 -0.96
N PRO A 162 16.93 11.09 0.21
CA PRO A 162 16.41 10.60 1.47
C PRO A 162 15.04 11.25 1.79
N THR A 163 14.17 10.48 2.44
CA THR A 163 12.95 11.05 3.05
C THR A 163 13.30 11.80 4.31
N MET A 164 12.60 12.90 4.58
CA MET A 164 12.81 13.70 5.77
C MET A 164 11.92 13.20 6.92
N LEU A 165 12.48 13.20 8.12
CA LEU A 165 11.70 13.14 9.35
C LEU A 165 11.45 14.57 9.80
N ARG A 166 10.29 14.84 10.40
CA ARG A 166 10.08 16.15 11.02
C ARG A 166 10.97 16.21 12.25
N ASP A 167 11.79 17.25 12.38
CA ASP A 167 12.45 17.54 13.65
C ASP A 167 11.36 17.87 14.66
N VAL A 168 11.04 16.90 15.53
CA VAL A 168 10.27 17.17 16.73
C VAL A 168 11.21 17.92 17.67
N SER A 169 11.27 19.23 17.50
CA SER A 169 11.87 20.11 18.49
C SER A 169 11.00 19.99 19.74
N GLU A 170 11.52 19.44 20.84
CA GLU A 170 10.90 19.55 22.16
C GLU A 170 10.67 21.04 22.45
N GLY A 171 9.42 21.48 22.39
CA GLY A 171 9.12 22.90 22.46
C GLY A 171 7.64 23.20 22.40
N ASP A 172 6.82 22.50 23.18
CA ASP A 172 5.50 22.98 23.62
C ASP A 172 5.14 22.30 24.96
N ALA A 173 5.92 22.64 25.98
CA ALA A 173 5.46 22.62 27.36
C ALA A 173 5.45 24.08 27.85
N ARG A 174 4.30 24.73 27.72
CA ARG A 174 3.94 25.91 28.50
C ARG A 174 2.58 25.68 29.13
#